data_AF-A0A6I9PV27-F1
#
_entry.id   AF-A0A6I9PV27-F1
#
_cell.length_a   1.000
_cell.length_b   1.000
_cell.length_c   1.000
_cell.angle_alpha   90.00
_cell.angle_beta   90.00
_cell.angle_gamma   90.00
#
_symmetry.space_group_name_H-M   'P 1'
#
loop_
_entity.id
_entity.type
_entity.pdbx_description
1 polymer ?
#
loop_
_entity_poly.entity_id
_entity_poly.type
_entity_poly.pdbx_seq_one_letter_code
_entity_poly.pdbx_strand_id
1 'polypeptide(L)'
;GLTRLSFQPYSFKQLQQIITSRLNKVKAFEEDALQLVSRKVAALSGDARRCLDICRRATEICGHSAADTSSTGLVGMSHVMDALNEMFSSAYITAIKCVSVQEQLFLRAIIAEFRRLGLEEATFQQ
;
A
#
# COMPACT_ATOMS: atom_id res chain seq x y z
N GLY A 1 -36.95 3.56 7.49
CA GLY A 1 -36.01 4.55 6.90
C GLY A 1 -35.61 5.69 7.83
N LEU A 2 -36.20 5.87 9.02
CA LEU A 2 -35.94 7.02 9.90
C LEU A 2 -34.74 6.89 10.85
N THR A 3 -34.11 5.72 10.95
CA THR A 3 -32.98 5.45 11.86
C THR A 3 -31.80 4.86 11.10
N ARG A 4 -31.21 5.65 10.19
CA ARG A 4 -29.94 5.30 9.55
C ARG A 4 -28.82 6.07 10.22
N LEU A 5 -27.89 5.35 10.85
CA LEU A 5 -26.66 5.92 11.38
C LEU A 5 -25.55 5.71 10.36
N SER A 6 -24.92 6.80 9.93
CA SER A 6 -23.79 6.77 8.99
C SER A 6 -22.47 6.84 9.75
N PHE A 7 -21.59 5.86 9.53
CA PHE A 7 -20.26 5.85 10.09
C PHE A 7 -19.30 6.45 9.08
N GLN A 8 -18.71 7.59 9.44
CA GLN A 8 -17.69 8.22 8.59
C GLN A 8 -16.38 7.41 8.66
N PRO A 9 -15.59 7.41 7.58
CA PRO A 9 -14.23 6.87 7.61
C PRO A 9 -13.40 7.52 8.71
N TYR A 10 -12.46 6.77 9.28
CA TYR A 10 -11.63 7.31 10.35
C TYR A 10 -10.68 8.39 9.83
N SER A 11 -10.61 9.50 10.56
CA SER A 11 -9.56 10.50 10.39
C SER A 11 -8.19 9.94 10.83
N PHE A 12 -7.10 10.58 10.38
CA PHE A 12 -5.75 10.15 10.74
C PHE A 12 -5.53 10.14 12.26
N LYS A 13 -6.13 11.09 13.01
CA LYS A 13 -6.03 11.15 14.48
C LYS A 13 -6.70 9.94 15.12
N GLN A 14 -7.89 9.57 14.63
CA GLN A 14 -8.61 8.40 15.12
C GLN A 14 -7.87 7.11 14.79
N LEU A 15 -7.32 6.99 13.58
CA LEU A 15 -6.49 5.83 13.21
C LEU A 15 -5.25 5.73 14.09
N GLN A 16 -4.53 6.83 14.31
CA GLN A 16 -3.36 6.86 15.19
C GLN A 16 -3.74 6.43 16.61
N GLN A 17 -4.85 6.95 17.15
CA GLN A 17 -5.36 6.56 18.47
C GLN A 17 -5.72 5.07 18.54
N ILE A 18 -6.35 4.50 17.49
CA ILE A 18 -6.67 3.08 17.41
C ILE A 18 -5.38 2.24 17.46
N ILE A 19 -4.35 2.59 16.68
CA ILE A 19 -3.08 1.85 16.66
C ILE A 19 -2.40 1.95 18.03
N THR A 20 -2.23 3.15 18.57
CA THR A 20 -1.59 3.36 19.88
C THR A 20 -2.32 2.63 21.00
N SER A 21 -3.67 2.59 20.96
CA SER A 21 -4.46 1.82 21.91
C SER A 21 -4.22 0.32 21.79
N ARG A 22 -3.94 -0.22 20.61
CA ARG A 22 -3.67 -1.65 20.40
C ARG A 22 -2.25 -2.05 20.80
N LEU A 23 -1.31 -1.11 20.71
CA LEU A 23 0.07 -1.32 21.15
C LEU A 23 0.23 -1.39 22.68
N ASN A 24 -0.82 -1.14 23.47
CA ASN A 24 -0.86 -1.36 24.92
C ASN A 24 0.35 -0.77 25.68
N LYS A 25 0.83 0.42 25.27
CA LYS A 25 2.03 1.11 25.82
C LYS A 25 3.38 0.45 25.50
N VAL A 26 3.42 -0.55 24.63
CA VAL A 26 4.67 -1.05 24.06
C VAL A 26 5.15 -0.04 23.01
N LYS A 27 6.35 0.51 23.22
CA LYS A 27 7.04 1.29 22.19
C LYS A 27 7.60 0.32 21.15
N ALA A 28 6.77 -0.08 20.19
CA ALA A 28 7.17 -0.93 19.07
C ALA A 28 7.42 -0.12 17.78
N PHE A 29 6.90 1.11 17.69
CA PHE A 29 7.01 1.96 16.51
C PHE A 29 7.63 3.31 16.89
N GLU A 30 8.33 3.91 15.93
CA GLU A 30 8.62 5.33 15.97
C GLU A 30 7.32 6.15 15.78
N GLU A 31 7.22 7.30 16.45
CA GLU A 31 6.03 8.16 16.33
C GLU A 31 5.81 8.64 14.90
N ASP A 32 6.88 8.96 14.17
CA ASP A 32 6.81 9.38 12.77
C ASP A 32 6.27 8.25 11.88
N ALA A 33 6.64 6.99 12.15
CA ALA A 33 6.14 5.82 11.45
C ALA A 33 4.62 5.63 11.66
N LEU A 34 4.14 5.82 12.90
CA LEU A 34 2.70 5.80 13.20
C LEU A 34 1.95 6.93 12.49
N GLN A 35 2.52 8.14 12.47
CA GLN A 35 1.91 9.26 11.76
C GLN A 35 1.83 9.00 10.25
N LEU A 36 2.88 8.45 9.65
CA LEU A 36 2.93 8.11 8.24
C LEU A 36 1.81 7.12 7.86
N VAL A 37 1.71 5.98 8.56
CA VAL A 37 0.67 4.98 8.28
C VAL A 37 -0.72 5.58 8.42
N SER A 38 -0.96 6.26 9.55
CA SER A 38 -2.28 6.80 9.88
C SER A 38 -2.74 7.85 8.87
N ARG A 39 -1.85 8.75 8.44
CA ARG A 39 -2.15 9.78 7.43
C ARG A 39 -2.38 9.17 6.05
N LYS A 40 -1.54 8.21 5.65
CA LYS A 40 -1.66 7.55 4.35
C LYS A 40 -3.00 6.81 4.21
N VAL A 41 -3.40 6.05 5.23
CA VAL A 41 -4.64 5.27 5.19
C VAL A 41 -5.86 6.18 5.29
N ALA A 42 -5.85 7.21 6.14
CA ALA A 42 -6.94 8.19 6.20
C ALA A 42 -7.17 8.92 4.88
N ALA A 43 -6.11 9.25 4.14
CA ALA A 43 -6.21 9.92 2.85
C ALA A 43 -6.76 9.02 1.72
N LEU A 44 -6.67 7.69 1.88
CA LEU A 44 -7.09 6.73 0.85
C LEU A 44 -8.47 6.11 1.14
N SER A 45 -8.69 5.64 2.37
CA SER A 45 -9.91 4.88 2.71
C SER A 45 -10.47 5.16 4.10
N GLY A 46 -9.63 5.52 5.08
CA GLY A 46 -10.03 5.61 6.48
C GLY A 46 -10.37 4.26 7.13
N ASP A 47 -9.88 3.15 6.58
CA ASP A 47 -10.11 1.79 7.09
C ASP A 47 -9.11 1.40 8.18
N ALA A 48 -9.61 1.17 9.39
CA ALA A 48 -8.80 0.73 10.52
C ALA A 48 -8.18 -0.67 10.35
N ARG A 49 -8.83 -1.58 9.63
CA ARG A 49 -8.30 -2.94 9.39
C ARG A 49 -7.05 -2.85 8.53
N ARG A 50 -7.16 -2.17 7.39
CA ARG A 50 -6.03 -1.92 6.48
C ARG A 50 -4.88 -1.21 7.20
N CYS A 51 -5.20 -0.25 8.07
CA CYS A 51 -4.20 0.44 8.90
C CYS A 51 -3.40 -0.52 9.78
N LEU A 52 -4.10 -1.41 10.50
CA LEU A 52 -3.47 -2.40 11.38
C LEU A 52 -2.70 -3.47 10.61
N ASP A 53 -3.16 -3.87 9.42
CA ASP A 53 -2.44 -4.82 8.56
C ASP A 53 -1.12 -4.25 8.05
N ILE A 54 -1.08 -2.96 7.69
CA ILE A 54 0.17 -2.27 7.31
C ILE A 54 1.14 -2.24 8.49
N CYS A 55 0.67 -1.90 9.70
CA CYS A 55 1.50 -1.95 10.90
C CYS A 55 2.06 -3.36 11.13
N ARG A 56 1.21 -4.39 11.05
CA ARG A 56 1.64 -5.78 11.20
C ARG A 56 2.72 -6.14 10.18
N ARG A 57 2.52 -5.79 8.90
CA ARG A 57 3.50 -6.05 7.85
C ARG A 57 4.82 -5.31 8.08
N ALA A 58 4.77 -4.05 8.50
CA ALA A 58 5.97 -3.27 8.82
C ALA A 58 6.75 -3.88 10.01
N THR A 59 6.05 -4.41 11.02
CA THR A 59 6.67 -5.16 12.13
C THR A 59 7.35 -6.44 11.63
N GLU A 60 6.70 -7.19 10.74
CA GLU A 60 7.31 -8.39 10.14
C GLU A 60 8.60 -8.03 9.38
N ILE A 61 8.59 -6.97 8.56
CA ILE A 61 9.78 -6.49 7.82
C ILE A 61 10.90 -6.10 8.79
N CYS A 62 10.59 -5.31 9.83
CA CYS A 62 11.55 -4.95 10.87
C CYS A 62 12.15 -6.18 11.57
N GLY A 63 11.33 -7.21 11.83
CA GLY A 63 11.78 -8.45 12.48
C GLY A 63 12.77 -9.25 11.64
N HIS A 64 12.62 -9.26 10.31
CA HIS A 64 13.59 -9.90 9.41
C HIS A 64 14.92 -9.13 9.36
N SER A 65 14.88 -7.79 9.37
CA SER A 65 16.07 -6.94 9.35
C SER A 65 16.84 -6.92 10.69
N ALA A 66 16.17 -7.23 11.81
CA ALA A 66 16.79 -7.25 13.14
C ALA A 66 17.57 -8.54 13.46
N ALA A 67 17.47 -9.57 12.61
CA ALA A 67 18.34 -10.75 12.70
C ALA A 67 19.81 -10.40 12.39
N ASP A 68 20.03 -9.30 11.67
CA ASP A 68 21.34 -8.71 11.43
C ASP A 68 21.68 -7.73 12.58
N THR A 69 22.71 -8.09 13.32
CA THR A 69 23.10 -7.55 14.63
C THR A 69 23.17 -6.02 14.66
N SER A 70 22.31 -5.35 15.46
CA SER A 70 22.47 -4.00 16.10
C SER A 70 21.33 -2.97 15.94
N SER A 71 20.23 -3.26 15.24
CA SER A 71 19.14 -2.29 15.14
C SER A 71 18.26 -2.29 16.39
N THR A 72 17.92 -1.09 16.89
CA THR A 72 16.83 -0.93 17.86
C THR A 72 15.59 -1.55 17.23
N GLY A 73 15.01 -2.59 17.82
CA GLY A 73 13.86 -3.35 17.27
C GLY A 73 12.54 -2.57 17.18
N LEU A 74 12.63 -1.27 16.91
CA LEU A 74 11.56 -0.32 16.66
C LEU A 74 11.27 -0.25 15.17
N VAL A 75 9.99 -0.27 14.83
CA VAL A 75 9.53 -0.10 13.46
C VAL A 75 9.63 1.38 13.08
N GLY A 76 10.64 1.71 12.29
CA GLY A 76 10.82 3.03 11.70
C GLY A 76 10.14 3.25 10.35
N MET A 77 10.37 4.44 9.80
CA MET A 77 9.75 4.91 8.54
C MET A 77 10.07 4.03 7.33
N SER A 78 11.29 3.50 7.23
CA SER A 78 11.73 2.63 6.13
C SER A 78 10.86 1.37 6.05
N HIS A 79 10.70 0.67 7.17
CA HIS A 79 9.89 -0.54 7.25
C HIS A 79 8.43 -0.30 6.87
N VAL A 80 7.88 0.86 7.26
CA VAL A 80 6.53 1.27 6.86
C VAL A 80 6.45 1.53 5.36
N MET A 81 7.43 2.23 4.78
CA MET A 81 7.44 2.51 3.34
C MET A 81 7.55 1.22 2.53
N ASP A 82 8.34 0.26 2.98
CA ASP A 82 8.43 -1.06 2.34
C ASP A 82 7.11 -1.83 2.43
N ALA A 83 6.47 -1.86 3.60
CA ALA A 83 5.15 -2.46 3.76
C ALA A 83 4.09 -1.78 2.87
N LEU A 84 4.13 -0.46 2.76
CA LEU A 84 3.24 0.30 1.87
C LEU A 84 3.51 -0.06 0.40
N ASN A 85 4.77 -0.13 -0.01
CA ASN A 85 5.12 -0.48 -1.39
C ASN A 85 4.67 -1.89 -1.74
N GLU A 86 4.86 -2.86 -0.84
CA GLU A 86 4.41 -4.24 -1.06
C GLU A 86 2.88 -4.32 -1.17
N MET A 87 2.16 -3.73 -0.21
CA MET A 87 0.70 -3.86 -0.10
C MET A 87 -0.09 -2.96 -1.07
N PHE A 88 0.52 -1.88 -1.58
CA PHE A 88 -0.12 -0.96 -2.53
C PHE A 88 0.48 -1.04 -3.95
N SER A 89 1.47 -1.92 -4.19
CA SER A 89 1.96 -2.14 -5.55
C SER A 89 0.85 -2.69 -6.47
N SER A 90 0.81 -2.19 -7.70
CA SER A 90 -0.14 -2.68 -8.70
C SER A 90 0.40 -3.96 -9.33
N ALA A 91 -0.31 -5.08 -9.11
CA ALA A 91 0.02 -6.36 -9.74
C ALA A 91 0.10 -6.28 -11.26
N TYR A 92 -0.70 -5.40 -11.89
CA TYR A 92 -0.65 -5.17 -13.34
C TYR A 92 0.70 -4.60 -13.79
N ILE A 93 1.28 -3.67 -13.03
CA ILE A 93 2.59 -3.08 -13.36
C ILE A 93 3.68 -4.15 -13.23
N THR A 94 3.63 -4.96 -12.17
CA THR A 94 4.58 -6.06 -11.99
C THR A 94 4.45 -7.09 -13.11
N ALA A 95 3.22 -7.47 -13.49
CA ALA A 95 2.98 -8.38 -14.59
C ALA A 95 3.56 -7.84 -15.91
N ILE A 96 3.27 -6.59 -16.26
CA ILE A 96 3.78 -5.93 -17.48
C ILE A 96 5.32 -5.88 -17.49
N LYS A 97 5.98 -5.75 -16.34
CA LYS A 97 7.45 -5.78 -16.25
C LYS A 97 8.04 -7.18 -16.46
N CYS A 98 7.27 -8.23 -16.20
CA CYS A 98 7.72 -9.62 -16.25
C CYS A 98 7.32 -10.37 -17.53
N VAL A 99 6.56 -9.76 -18.44
CA VAL A 99 6.17 -10.40 -19.71
C VAL A 99 7.39 -10.66 -20.61
N SER A 100 7.27 -11.64 -21.50
CA SER A 100 8.27 -11.95 -22.53
C SER A 100 8.48 -10.78 -23.50
N VAL A 101 9.57 -10.82 -24.27
CA VAL A 101 9.88 -9.79 -25.27
C VAL A 101 8.78 -9.69 -26.33
N GLN A 102 8.20 -10.81 -26.74
CA GLN A 102 7.13 -10.88 -27.73
C GLN A 102 5.84 -10.25 -27.20
N GLU A 103 5.46 -10.54 -25.95
CA GLU A 103 4.32 -9.91 -25.28
C GLU A 103 4.55 -8.41 -25.08
N GLN A 104 5.78 -7.99 -24.74
CA GLN A 104 6.12 -6.57 -24.64
C GLN A 104 6.01 -5.86 -25.99
N LEU A 105 6.45 -6.50 -27.09
CA LEU A 105 6.30 -5.97 -28.44
C LEU A 105 4.81 -5.85 -28.81
N PHE A 106 4.02 -6.85 -28.46
CA PHE A 106 2.57 -6.86 -28.69
C PHE A 106 1.88 -5.71 -27.94
N LEU A 107 2.18 -5.52 -26.65
CA LEU A 107 1.65 -4.39 -25.86
C LEU A 107 2.06 -3.03 -26.46
N ARG A 108 3.30 -2.90 -26.95
CA ARG A 108 3.77 -1.69 -27.64
C ARG A 108 3.03 -1.45 -28.96
N ALA A 109 2.75 -2.51 -29.72
CA ALA A 109 1.98 -2.42 -30.97
C ALA A 109 0.55 -1.93 -30.71
N ILE A 110 -0.11 -2.44 -29.66
CA ILE A 110 -1.44 -1.96 -29.25
C ILE A 110 -1.40 -0.46 -28.93
N ILE A 111 -0.42 0.00 -28.13
CA ILE A 111 -0.27 1.43 -27.79
C ILE A 111 -0.01 2.27 -29.04
N ALA A 112 0.80 1.79 -29.98
CA ALA A 112 1.06 2.48 -31.23
C ALA A 112 -0.21 2.62 -32.07
N GLU A 113 -1.03 1.56 -32.13
CA GLU A 113 -2.28 1.56 -32.88
C GLU A 113 -3.34 2.46 -32.24
N PHE A 114 -3.48 2.44 -30.91
CA PHE A 114 -4.36 3.37 -30.18
C PHE A 114 -3.98 4.83 -30.46
N ARG A 115 -2.68 5.14 -30.48
CA ARG A 115 -2.20 6.49 -30.82
C ARG A 115 -2.45 6.86 -32.28
N ARG A 116 -2.39 5.88 -33.19
CA ARG A 116 -2.62 6.09 -34.63
C ARG A 116 -4.09 6.35 -34.94
N LEU A 117 -4.99 5.59 -34.33
CA LEU A 117 -6.44 5.68 -34.54
C LEU A 117 -7.11 6.76 -33.66
N GLY A 118 -6.51 7.08 -32.50
CA GLY A 118 -7.13 7.94 -31.49
C GLY A 118 -8.31 7.27 -30.77
N LEU A 119 -8.39 5.94 -30.84
CA LEU A 119 -9.44 5.12 -30.22
C LEU A 119 -8.84 4.22 -29.14
N GLU A 120 -9.65 3.83 -28.15
CA GLU A 120 -9.26 2.91 -27.06
C GLU A 120 -9.53 1.43 -27.40
N GLU A 121 -9.87 1.14 -28.65
CA GLU A 121 -10.08 -0.20 -29.19
C GLU A 121 -9.34 -0.36 -30.52
N ALA A 122 -8.84 -1.56 -30.79
CA ALA A 122 -8.16 -1.92 -32.02
C ALA A 122 -8.46 -3.37 -32.39
N THR A 123 -8.47 -3.67 -33.69
CA THR A 123 -8.68 -5.01 -34.23
C THR A 123 -7.34 -5.71 -34.47
N PHE A 124 -7.30 -7.03 -34.29
CA PHE A 124 -6.09 -7.86 -34.46
C PHE A 124 -6.04 -8.57 -35.83
N GLN A 125 -6.81 -8.12 -36.82
CA GLN A 125 -6.98 -8.92 -38.05
C GLN A 125 -5.70 -9.08 -38.89
N GLN A 126 -5.55 -10.30 -39.42
CA GLN A 126 -4.53 -10.71 -40.42
C GLN A 126 -4.69 -9.96 -41.74
#